data_AF-Q78E95-F1
#
_entry.id   AF-Q78E95-F1
#
_cell.length_a   1.000
_cell.length_b   1.000
_cell.length_c   1.000
_cell.angle_alpha   90.00
_cell.angle_beta   90.00
_cell.angle_gamma   90.00
#
_symmetry.space_group_name_H-M   'P 1'
#
loop_
_entity.id
_entity.type
_entity.pdbx_description
1 polymer ?
#
loop_
_entity_poly.entity_id
_entity_poly.type
_entity_poly.pdbx_seq_one_letter_code
_entity_poly.pdbx_strand_id
1 'polypeptide(L)'
;KTIEGTARGGGEDFEDTCGELEFQNDEIVKTISVKVIDDEEYEKNKTFFIEIGEPRLVEMSEKKGGFTLTEEYDDKQPLTSKEEEERRIAEMGRPILGEHTKLEV
;
A
#
# COMPACT_ATOMS: atom_id res chain seq x y z
N LYS A 1 4.34 6.72 -0.80
CA LYS A 1 5.57 7.53 -0.57
C LYS A 1 5.69 8.58 -1.65
N THR A 2 6.28 9.72 -1.33
CA THR A 2 6.74 10.71 -2.32
C THR A 2 8.01 10.21 -3.02
N ILE A 3 8.17 10.59 -4.28
CA ILE A 3 9.34 10.33 -5.12
C ILE A 3 9.72 11.66 -5.77
N GLU A 4 10.96 12.08 -5.55
CA GLU A 4 11.51 13.29 -6.14
C GLU A 4 11.52 13.19 -7.67
N GLY A 5 11.13 14.27 -8.33
CA GLY A 5 11.19 14.41 -9.78
C GLY A 5 12.13 15.55 -10.13
N THR A 6 11.55 16.67 -10.55
CA THR A 6 12.27 17.96 -10.63
C THR A 6 12.11 18.79 -9.35
N ALA A 7 11.06 18.53 -8.57
CA ALA A 7 10.91 19.02 -7.21
C ALA A 7 11.73 18.17 -6.24
N ARG A 8 12.42 18.83 -5.31
CA ARG A 8 13.22 18.26 -4.23
C ARG A 8 12.43 18.12 -2.95
N GLY A 9 12.57 16.97 -2.30
CA GLY A 9 12.02 16.71 -0.98
C GLY A 9 12.84 17.35 0.13
N GLY A 10 12.72 16.82 1.34
CA GLY A 10 13.51 17.24 2.50
C GLY A 10 13.18 18.64 3.02
N GLY A 11 12.10 19.25 2.55
CA GLY A 11 11.72 20.61 2.91
C GLY A 11 12.29 21.70 2.00
N GLU A 12 12.75 21.36 0.79
CA GLU A 12 13.11 22.33 -0.26
C GLU A 12 11.86 22.77 -1.02
N ASP A 13 11.31 21.90 -1.88
CA ASP A 13 10.07 22.18 -2.64
C ASP A 13 8.82 21.56 -1.99
N PHE A 14 9.00 20.44 -1.30
CA PHE A 14 7.94 19.78 -0.54
C PHE A 14 8.52 19.01 0.65
N GLU A 15 7.66 18.71 1.62
CA GLU A 15 8.02 17.80 2.72
C GLU A 15 7.75 16.35 2.32
N ASP A 16 8.80 15.52 2.37
CA ASP A 16 8.69 14.10 2.06
C ASP A 16 7.66 13.41 2.95
N THR A 17 6.76 12.67 2.31
CA THR A 17 5.71 11.94 3.00
C THR A 17 5.83 10.46 2.68
N CYS A 18 6.15 9.66 3.70
CA CYS A 18 6.16 8.20 3.64
C CYS A 18 5.32 7.64 4.79
N GLY A 19 4.73 6.48 4.57
CA GLY A 19 3.81 5.87 5.53
C GLY A 19 2.88 4.88 4.86
N GLU A 20 1.89 4.46 5.64
CA GLU A 20 0.96 3.40 5.29
C GLU A 20 -0.47 3.93 5.39
N LEU A 21 -1.33 3.53 4.47
CA LEU A 21 -2.74 3.84 4.49
C LEU A 21 -3.51 2.61 4.99
N GLU A 22 -4.06 2.68 6.20
CA GLU A 22 -4.93 1.64 6.74
C GLU A 22 -6.38 1.95 6.38
N PHE A 23 -7.01 1.08 5.58
CA PHE A 23 -8.43 1.17 5.26
C PHE A 23 -9.23 0.30 6.24
N GLN A 24 -10.17 0.89 6.96
CA GLN A 24 -11.10 0.14 7.80
C GLN A 24 -12.24 -0.48 6.97
N ASN A 25 -12.99 -1.40 7.58
CA ASN A 25 -14.21 -1.90 6.96
C ASN A 25 -15.15 -0.72 6.62
N ASP A 26 -15.74 -0.74 5.43
CA ASP A 26 -16.56 0.34 4.86
C ASP A 26 -15.82 1.65 4.51
N GLU A 27 -14.51 1.72 4.70
CA GLU A 27 -13.70 2.86 4.25
C GLU A 27 -13.26 2.67 2.79
N ILE A 28 -13.74 3.53 1.90
CA ILE A 28 -13.47 3.45 0.45
C ILE A 28 -12.53 4.53 -0.08
N VAL A 29 -12.20 5.55 0.73
CA VAL A 29 -11.36 6.69 0.32
C VAL A 29 -10.41 7.06 1.45
N LYS A 30 -9.13 7.27 1.10
CA LYS A 30 -8.09 7.87 1.97
C LYS A 30 -7.40 9.01 1.22
N THR A 31 -6.98 10.02 1.97
CA THR A 31 -6.26 11.18 1.42
C THR A 31 -4.81 11.15 1.86
N ILE A 32 -3.89 11.35 0.91
CA ILE A 32 -2.47 11.55 1.18
C ILE A 32 -2.24 13.07 1.24
N SER A 33 -1.78 13.56 2.39
CA SER A 33 -1.45 14.98 2.56
C SER A 33 0.04 15.18 2.38
N VAL A 34 0.45 15.95 1.39
CA VAL A 34 1.84 16.37 1.15
C VAL A 34 1.89 17.88 1.28
N LYS A 35 2.86 18.40 2.04
CA LYS A 35 3.02 19.84 2.21
C LYS A 35 3.99 20.37 1.15
N VAL A 36 3.54 21.38 0.42
CA VAL A 36 4.35 22.10 -0.56
C VAL A 36 4.96 23.33 0.12
N ILE A 37 6.21 23.64 -0.22
CA ILE A 37 6.95 24.79 0.28
C ILE A 37 7.13 25.76 -0.88
N ASP A 38 6.96 27.05 -0.58
CA ASP A 38 7.13 28.14 -1.53
C ASP A 38 8.14 29.11 -0.94
N ASP A 39 9.26 29.24 -1.63
CA ASP A 39 10.42 30.07 -1.28
C ASP A 39 10.36 31.48 -1.90
N GLU A 40 9.23 31.86 -2.54
CA GLU A 40 8.98 33.16 -3.20
C GLU A 40 10.00 33.53 -4.30
N GLU A 41 10.89 32.62 -4.68
CA GLU A 41 11.83 32.78 -5.78
C GLU A 41 11.19 32.38 -7.12
N TYR A 42 11.64 33.02 -8.22
CA TYR A 42 11.15 32.64 -9.54
C TYR A 42 11.73 31.28 -9.94
N GLU A 43 10.90 30.26 -9.85
CA GLU A 43 11.23 28.91 -10.27
C GLU A 43 10.41 28.46 -11.48
N LYS A 44 10.90 27.44 -12.17
CA LYS A 44 10.12 26.75 -13.21
C LYS A 44 9.13 25.81 -12.54
N ASN A 45 8.07 25.43 -13.26
CA ASN A 45 7.19 24.35 -12.81
C ASN A 45 8.02 23.09 -12.53
N LYS A 46 8.03 22.69 -11.26
CA LYS A 46 8.63 21.44 -10.79
C LYS A 46 7.53 20.41 -10.56
N THR A 47 7.89 19.14 -10.72
CA THR A 47 7.00 18.00 -10.56
C THR A 47 7.61 16.97 -9.63
N PHE A 48 6.75 16.26 -8.90
CA PHE A 48 7.13 15.09 -8.10
C PHE A 48 6.08 14.00 -8.27
N PHE A 49 6.39 12.81 -7.78
CA PHE A 49 5.48 11.66 -7.89
C PHE A 49 5.06 11.13 -6.53
N ILE A 50 3.87 10.56 -6.47
CA ILE A 50 3.38 9.79 -5.33
C ILE A 50 3.17 8.35 -5.80
N GLU A 51 3.83 7.41 -5.13
CA GLU A 51 3.74 5.98 -5.44
C GLU A 51 3.15 5.22 -4.24
N ILE A 52 2.18 4.35 -4.51
CA ILE A 52 1.61 3.42 -3.54
C ILE A 52 2.18 2.01 -3.75
N GLY A 53 2.62 1.38 -2.66
CA GLY A 53 3.15 0.02 -2.67
C GLY A 53 2.06 -1.03 -2.54
N GLU A 54 2.43 -2.31 -2.59
CA GLU A 54 1.48 -3.42 -2.47
C GLU A 54 0.67 -3.33 -1.18
N PRO A 55 -0.68 -3.36 -1.25
CA PRO A 55 -1.51 -3.37 -0.06
C PRO A 55 -1.33 -4.70 0.67
N ARG A 56 -1.35 -4.65 2.00
CA ARG A 56 -1.42 -5.86 2.83
C ARG A 56 -2.75 -5.89 3.57
N LEU A 57 -3.26 -7.10 3.77
CA LEU A 57 -4.39 -7.30 4.67
C LEU A 57 -3.90 -7.18 6.12
N VAL A 58 -4.50 -6.28 6.89
CA VAL A 58 -4.28 -6.18 8.33
C VAL A 58 -5.37 -7.01 9.01
N GLU A 59 -5.03 -8.20 9.49
CA GLU A 59 -5.97 -9.03 10.27
C GLU A 59 -6.25 -8.35 11.61
N MET A 60 -7.45 -7.78 11.77
CA MET A 60 -7.97 -7.46 13.11
C MET A 60 -8.15 -8.78 13.85
N SER A 61 -7.54 -8.89 15.03
CA SER A 61 -7.50 -10.13 15.79
C SER A 61 -8.90 -10.58 16.24
N GLU A 62 -9.57 -11.41 15.43
CA GLU A 62 -10.56 -12.37 15.90
C GLU A 62 -10.17 -13.76 15.43
N LYS A 63 -9.89 -14.63 16.41
CA LYS A 63 -9.41 -15.99 16.24
C LYS A 63 -10.29 -16.81 15.29
N LYS A 64 -9.61 -17.66 14.51
CA LYS A 64 -10.07 -18.79 13.67
C LYS A 64 -10.56 -18.46 12.25
N GLY A 65 -9.59 -18.27 11.37
CA GLY A 65 -9.72 -18.42 9.92
C GLY A 65 -8.36 -18.21 9.28
N GLY A 66 -7.42 -19.12 9.54
CA GLY A 66 -5.98 -18.85 9.47
C GLY A 66 -5.48 -18.35 8.12
N PHE A 67 -4.75 -17.24 8.18
CA PHE A 67 -3.77 -16.85 7.17
C PHE A 67 -2.48 -16.31 7.80
N THR A 68 -1.98 -16.99 8.84
CA THR A 68 -0.62 -16.76 9.34
C THR A 68 0.39 -17.44 8.40
N LEU A 69 0.91 -16.68 7.44
CA LEU A 69 2.14 -17.00 6.71
C LEU A 69 3.35 -16.81 7.64
N THR A 70 3.47 -17.68 8.64
CA THR A 70 4.76 -18.05 9.20
C THR A 70 5.02 -19.46 8.72
N GLU A 71 5.78 -19.58 7.63
CA GLU A 71 6.40 -20.83 7.24
C GLU A 71 7.28 -21.30 8.40
N GLU A 72 6.77 -22.19 9.24
CA GLU A 72 7.58 -23.07 10.09
C GLU A 72 6.67 -24.14 10.72
N TYR A 73 7.06 -25.41 10.54
CA TYR A 73 6.47 -26.67 11.04
C TYR A 73 5.40 -27.38 10.19
N ASP A 74 5.89 -28.24 9.28
CA ASP A 74 5.66 -29.69 9.20
C ASP A 74 4.28 -30.24 9.66
N ASP A 75 3.33 -30.38 8.72
CA ASP A 75 2.49 -31.59 8.58
C ASP A 75 1.82 -31.56 7.19
N LYS A 76 2.40 -32.26 6.21
CA LYS A 76 1.77 -32.44 4.89
C LYS A 76 0.62 -33.45 5.01
N GLN A 77 -0.50 -33.06 5.63
CA GLN A 77 -1.76 -33.74 5.33
C GLN A 77 -2.08 -33.48 3.85
N PRO A 78 -2.38 -34.50 3.04
CA PRO A 78 -2.85 -34.27 1.68
C PRO A 78 -4.19 -33.52 1.79
N LEU A 79 -4.15 -32.22 1.48
CA LEU A 79 -5.34 -31.40 1.38
C LEU A 79 -6.31 -32.10 0.43
N THR A 80 -7.56 -32.22 0.85
CA THR A 80 -8.61 -32.68 -0.07
C THR A 80 -8.69 -31.70 -1.23
N SER A 81 -9.13 -32.17 -2.40
CA SER A 81 -9.26 -31.31 -3.60
C SER A 81 -10.08 -30.05 -3.32
N LYS A 82 -11.03 -30.14 -2.37
CA LYS A 82 -11.85 -29.04 -1.89
C LYS A 82 -11.05 -28.00 -1.10
N GLU A 83 -10.23 -28.42 -0.14
CA GLU A 83 -9.43 -27.49 0.68
C GLU A 83 -8.34 -26.79 -0.16
N GLU A 84 -7.82 -27.48 -1.17
CA GLU A 84 -6.90 -26.88 -2.14
C GLU A 84 -7.60 -25.81 -2.99
N GLU A 85 -8.84 -26.05 -3.41
CA GLU A 85 -9.66 -25.09 -4.14
C GLU A 85 -10.02 -23.87 -3.26
N GLU A 86 -10.39 -24.09 -2.00
CA GLU A 86 -10.65 -23.03 -1.02
C GLU A 86 -9.42 -22.15 -0.78
N ARG A 87 -8.21 -22.72 -0.73
CA ARG A 87 -6.96 -21.95 -0.64
C ARG A 87 -6.72 -21.08 -1.88
N ARG A 88 -6.97 -21.61 -3.08
CA ARG A 88 -6.82 -20.81 -4.31
C ARG A 88 -7.80 -19.63 -4.35
N ILE A 89 -9.03 -19.83 -3.88
CA ILE A 89 -10.04 -18.76 -3.81
C ILE A 89 -9.63 -17.71 -2.76
N ALA A 90 -9.15 -18.13 -1.59
CA ALA A 90 -8.68 -17.21 -0.56
C ALA A 90 -7.46 -16.40 -1.02
N GLU A 91 -6.54 -17.01 -1.78
CA GLU A 91 -5.39 -16.31 -2.36
C GLU A 91 -5.82 -15.27 -3.41
N MET A 92 -6.86 -15.55 -4.19
CA MET A 92 -7.48 -14.58 -5.11
C MET A 92 -8.20 -13.43 -4.39
N GLY A 93 -8.51 -13.58 -3.10
CA GLY A 93 -9.12 -12.54 -2.27
C GLY A 93 -8.14 -11.55 -1.65
N ARG A 94 -6.82 -11.69 -1.90
CA ARG A 94 -5.83 -10.76 -1.37
C ARG A 94 -6.01 -9.36 -1.95
N PRO A 95 -5.80 -8.29 -1.16
CA PRO A 95 -5.87 -6.93 -1.69
C PRO A 95 -4.76 -6.74 -2.75
N ILE A 96 -5.12 -6.08 -3.84
CA ILE A 96 -4.19 -5.74 -4.94
C ILE A 96 -4.32 -4.25 -5.26
N LEU A 97 -3.26 -3.71 -5.88
CA LEU A 97 -3.32 -2.36 -6.42
C LEU A 97 -4.23 -2.30 -7.66
N GLY A 98 -4.88 -1.16 -7.84
CA GLY A 98 -5.67 -0.86 -9.03
C GLY A 98 -4.82 -0.43 -10.23
N GLU A 99 -5.48 0.15 -11.24
CA GLU A 99 -4.84 0.59 -12.49
C GLU A 99 -3.81 1.70 -12.30
N HIS A 100 -4.06 2.63 -11.37
CA HIS A 100 -3.19 3.79 -11.13
C HIS A 100 -2.48 3.67 -9.78
N THR A 101 -1.19 3.35 -9.82
CA THR A 101 -0.33 3.18 -8.63
C THR A 101 0.67 4.31 -8.43
N LYS A 102 0.75 5.21 -9.42
CA LYS A 102 1.63 6.36 -9.45
C LYS A 102 0.86 7.59 -9.91
N LEU A 103 1.01 8.68 -9.17
CA LEU A 103 0.44 9.99 -9.48
C LEU A 103 1.59 10.97 -9.72
N GLU A 104 1.52 11.75 -10.80
CA GLU A 104 2.38 12.91 -11.03
C GLU A 104 1.67 14.17 -10.53
N VAL A 105 2.40 15.00 -9.79
CA VAL A 105 1.94 16.28 -9.24
C VAL A 105 2.79 17.41 -9.82
#